data_AF-A0A961RJV6-F1
#
_entry.id   AF-A0A961RJV6-F1
#
_cell.length_a   1.000
_cell.length_b   1.000
_cell.length_c   1.000
_cell.angle_alpha   90.00
_cell.angle_beta   90.00
_cell.angle_gamma   90.00
#
_symmetry.space_group_name_H-M   'P 1'
#
loop_
_entity.id
_entity.type
_entity.pdbx_description
1 polymer ?
#
loop_
_entity_poly.entity_id
_entity_poly.type
_entity_poly.pdbx_seq_one_letter_code
_entity_poly.pdbx_strand_id
1 'polypeptide(L)'
;ALLDALTMRRHLGGIARRTVAICGDILHSRVARSNIILLNALGARVRVIAPSTLLPAGIGDLGVEVFNRMEDGLPGCDVVMMLRLQRERMEGALIP
;
A
#
# COMPACT_ATOMS: atom_id res chain seq x y z
N ALA A 1 8.90 -4.23 4.74
CA ALA A 1 8.51 -3.46 5.94
C ALA A 1 9.69 -2.72 6.57
N LEU A 2 10.60 -3.37 7.32
CA LEU A 2 11.63 -2.63 8.08
C LEU A 2 12.60 -1.81 7.21
N LEU A 3 13.03 -2.37 6.07
CA LEU A 3 13.87 -1.65 5.11
C LEU A 3 13.16 -0.44 4.51
N ASP A 4 11.88 -0.60 4.16
CA ASP A 4 11.04 0.47 3.60
C ASP A 4 10.88 1.60 4.63
N ALA A 5 10.56 1.26 5.88
CA ALA A 5 10.47 2.22 6.98
C ALA A 5 11.81 2.92 7.25
N LEU A 6 12.93 2.19 7.26
CA LEU A 6 14.25 2.78 7.41
C LEU A 6 14.55 3.80 6.30
N THR A 7 14.18 3.46 5.06
CA THR A 7 14.34 4.34 3.90
C THR A 7 13.51 5.60 4.05
N MET A 8 12.21 5.48 4.34
CA MET A 8 11.33 6.63 4.60
C MET A 8 11.87 7.51 5.73
N ARG A 9 12.34 6.92 6.84
CA ARG A 9 12.90 7.67 7.97
C ARG A 9 14.16 8.46 7.60
N ARG A 10 15.04 7.88 6.78
CA ARG A 10 16.26 8.57 6.31
C ARG A 10 15.96 9.75 5.39
N HIS A 11 14.96 9.63 4.53
CA HIS A 11 14.62 10.68 3.57
C HIS A 11 13.66 11.75 4.12
N LEU A 12 12.75 11.38 5.03
CA LEU A 12 11.68 12.26 5.51
C LEU A 12 11.86 12.72 6.97
N GLY A 13 12.91 12.25 7.65
CA GLY A 13 13.18 12.54 9.07
C GLY A 13 12.23 11.87 10.06
N GLY A 14 11.18 11.19 9.59
CA GLY A 14 10.18 10.54 10.42
C GLY A 14 9.01 9.97 9.60
N ILE A 15 8.27 9.05 10.20
CA ILE A 15 7.15 8.32 9.56
C ILE A 15 5.79 8.76 10.11
N ALA A 16 5.72 9.16 11.38
CA ALA A 16 4.48 9.63 11.98
C ALA A 16 3.90 10.82 11.21
N ARG A 17 2.56 10.79 11.00
CA ARG A 17 1.78 11.78 10.24
C ARG A 17 2.08 11.83 8.74
N ARG A 18 2.93 10.95 8.21
CA ARG A 18 3.15 10.83 6.77
C ARG A 18 2.02 10.05 6.11
N THR A 19 1.64 10.45 4.91
CA THR A 19 0.68 9.73 4.08
C THR A 19 1.45 8.82 3.11
N VAL A 20 1.27 7.51 3.25
CA VAL A 20 1.95 6.50 2.42
C VAL A 20 0.92 5.76 1.57
N ALA A 21 1.04 5.87 0.24
CA ALA A 21 0.23 5.10 -0.70
C ALA A 21 0.95 3.80 -1.10
N ILE A 22 0.27 2.67 -1.00
CA ILE A 22 0.73 1.37 -1.48
C ILE A 22 -0.14 0.98 -2.68
N CYS A 23 0.47 0.83 -3.85
CA CYS A 23 -0.26 0.71 -5.12
C CYS A 23 0.11 -0.59 -5.84
N GLY A 24 -0.87 -1.35 -6.32
CA GLY A 24 -0.66 -2.56 -7.14
C GLY A 24 -1.37 -3.81 -6.62
N ASP A 25 -0.73 -4.99 -6.72
CA ASP A 25 -1.31 -6.26 -6.26
C ASP A 25 -1.23 -6.37 -4.72
N ILE A 26 -2.29 -5.94 -4.03
CA ILE A 26 -2.38 -5.96 -2.57
C ILE A 26 -2.83 -7.33 -2.07
N LEU A 27 -3.72 -7.98 -2.83
CA LEU A 27 -4.30 -9.28 -2.55
C LEU A 27 -3.22 -10.34 -2.28
N HIS A 28 -2.17 -10.39 -3.09
CA HIS A 28 -1.11 -11.41 -2.97
C HIS A 28 0.18 -10.92 -2.29
N SER A 29 0.25 -9.64 -1.93
CA SER A 29 1.49 -9.05 -1.43
C SER A 29 1.64 -9.16 0.08
N ARG A 30 2.47 -10.12 0.50
CA ARG A 30 2.98 -10.19 1.89
C ARG A 30 3.73 -8.90 2.28
N VAL A 31 4.36 -8.23 1.31
CA VAL A 31 5.05 -6.96 1.51
C VAL A 31 4.07 -5.84 1.85
N ALA A 32 2.92 -5.77 1.17
CA ALA A 32 1.87 -4.80 1.46
C ALA A 32 1.35 -4.97 2.89
N ARG A 33 0.98 -6.21 3.26
CA ARG A 33 0.46 -6.52 4.61
C ARG A 33 1.44 -6.13 5.72
N SER A 34 2.71 -6.52 5.57
CA SER A 34 3.73 -6.19 6.58
C SER A 34 4.02 -4.69 6.67
N ASN A 35 3.95 -3.95 5.56
CA ASN A 35 4.10 -2.51 5.56
C ASN A 35 2.90 -1.80 6.18
N ILE A 36 1.67 -2.22 5.87
CA ILE A 36 0.44 -1.64 6.46
C ILE A 36 0.51 -1.69 7.99
N ILE A 37 0.79 -2.88 8.55
CA ILE A 37 0.86 -3.08 10.00
C ILE A 37 1.94 -2.19 10.63
N LEU A 38 3.15 -2.20 10.06
CA LEU A 38 4.27 -1.44 10.60
C LEU A 38 4.04 0.08 10.49
N LEU A 39 3.58 0.56 9.35
CA LEU A 39 3.39 1.99 9.09
C LEU A 39 2.27 2.56 9.97
N ASN A 40 1.18 1.81 10.15
CA ASN A 40 0.12 2.19 11.09
C ASN A 40 0.64 2.22 12.54
N ALA A 41 1.42 1.23 12.96
CA ALA A 41 2.05 1.23 14.29
C ALA A 41 3.03 2.41 14.49
N LEU A 42 3.64 2.91 13.42
CA LEU A 42 4.52 4.08 13.41
C LEU A 42 3.77 5.42 13.23
N GLY A 43 2.44 5.39 13.20
CA GLY A 43 1.58 6.57 13.14
C GLY A 43 1.51 7.23 11.74
N ALA A 44 1.82 6.50 10.67
CA ALA A 44 1.56 6.93 9.31
C ALA A 44 0.08 6.73 8.94
N ARG A 45 -0.40 7.53 8.00
CA ARG A 45 -1.70 7.36 7.33
C ARG A 45 -1.48 6.51 6.08
N VAL A 46 -1.95 5.26 6.09
CA VAL A 46 -1.74 4.33 4.98
C VAL A 46 -2.93 4.35 4.02
N ARG A 47 -2.65 4.55 2.74
CA ARG A 47 -3.59 4.44 1.64
C ARG A 47 -3.25 3.23 0.80
N VAL A 48 -4.26 2.48 0.41
CA VAL A 48 -4.13 1.36 -0.51
C VAL A 48 -4.84 1.73 -1.80
N ILE A 49 -4.12 1.61 -2.92
CA ILE A 49 -4.66 1.96 -4.23
C ILE A 49 -4.57 0.77 -5.18
N ALA A 50 -5.70 0.15 -5.47
CA ALA A 50 -5.77 -0.98 -6.40
C ALA A 50 -7.19 -1.19 -6.95
N PRO A 51 -7.33 -1.78 -8.15
CA PRO A 51 -8.61 -2.30 -8.63
C PRO A 51 -9.22 -3.27 -7.62
N SER A 52 -10.56 -3.35 -7.58
CA SER A 52 -11.30 -4.24 -6.65
C SER A 52 -10.87 -5.71 -6.75
N THR A 53 -10.45 -6.17 -7.93
CA THR A 53 -9.93 -7.52 -8.16
C THR A 53 -8.59 -7.80 -7.49
N LEU A 54 -7.83 -6.76 -7.13
CA LEU A 54 -6.50 -6.85 -6.51
C LEU A 54 -6.51 -6.45 -5.02
N LEU A 55 -7.69 -6.29 -4.42
CA LEU A 55 -7.85 -6.00 -3.00
C LEU A 55 -8.32 -7.25 -2.24
N PRO A 56 -7.72 -7.57 -1.07
CA PRO A 56 -8.24 -8.63 -0.22
C PRO A 56 -9.52 -8.21 0.50
N ALA A 57 -10.40 -9.17 0.76
CA ALA A 57 -11.57 -8.97 1.62
C ALA A 57 -11.13 -8.49 3.02
N GLY A 58 -11.84 -7.50 3.57
CA GLY A 58 -11.55 -6.96 4.90
C GLY A 58 -10.28 -6.08 4.96
N ILE A 59 -9.71 -5.64 3.84
CA ILE A 59 -8.51 -4.78 3.86
C ILE A 59 -8.72 -3.50 4.69
N GLY A 60 -9.94 -2.95 4.72
CA GLY A 60 -10.29 -1.77 5.52
C GLY A 60 -10.11 -1.97 7.02
N ASP A 61 -10.22 -3.22 7.51
CA ASP A 61 -10.08 -3.56 8.93
C ASP A 61 -8.64 -3.40 9.42
N LEU A 62 -7.67 -3.28 8.50
CA LEU A 62 -6.27 -3.03 8.82
C LEU A 62 -5.96 -1.56 9.11
N GLY A 63 -6.97 -0.67 9.14
CA GLY A 63 -6.79 0.76 9.39
C GLY A 63 -6.15 1.48 8.21
N VAL A 64 -6.62 1.19 7.00
CA VAL A 64 -6.16 1.83 5.75
C VAL A 64 -7.32 2.51 5.04
N GLU A 65 -7.01 3.53 4.25
CA GLU A 65 -7.96 4.11 3.30
C GLU A 65 -7.83 3.41 1.96
N VAL A 66 -8.96 2.99 1.40
CA VAL A 66 -8.99 2.24 0.15
C VAL A 66 -9.41 3.15 -0.99
N PHE A 67 -8.62 3.15 -2.06
CA PHE A 67 -8.91 3.85 -3.30
C PHE A 67 -8.84 2.86 -4.46
N ASN A 68 -9.77 2.97 -5.40
CA ASN A 68 -9.79 2.10 -6.58
C ASN A 68 -9.06 2.72 -7.78
N ARG A 69 -8.73 4.02 -7.70
CA ARG A 69 -8.13 4.80 -8.77
C ARG A 69 -6.95 5.60 -8.24
N MET A 70 -5.90 5.69 -9.06
CA MET A 70 -4.69 6.44 -8.72
C MET A 70 -4.97 7.93 -8.60
N GLU A 71 -5.82 8.45 -9.49
CA GLU A 71 -6.25 9.86 -9.51
C GLU A 71 -6.86 10.31 -8.17
N ASP A 72 -7.57 9.42 -7.47
CA ASP A 72 -8.24 9.74 -6.21
C ASP A 72 -7.32 9.54 -5.00
N GLY A 73 -6.47 8.51 -5.03
CA GLY A 73 -5.68 8.10 -3.87
C GLY A 73 -4.30 8.75 -3.74
N LEU A 74 -3.69 9.18 -4.85
CA LEU A 74 -2.35 9.78 -4.87
C LEU A 74 -2.25 11.23 -4.38
N PRO A 75 -3.25 12.11 -4.60
CA PRO A 75 -3.14 13.50 -4.16
C PRO A 75 -2.82 13.64 -2.66
N GLY A 76 -1.75 14.36 -2.34
CA GLY A 76 -1.33 14.63 -0.97
C GLY A 76 -0.54 13.50 -0.27
N CYS A 77 -0.08 12.48 -1.00
CA CYS A 77 0.81 11.45 -0.46
C CYS A 77 2.26 11.95 -0.34
N ASP A 78 2.91 11.67 0.80
CA ASP A 78 4.35 11.90 0.99
C ASP A 78 5.19 10.81 0.32
N VAL A 79 4.67 9.58 0.27
CA VAL A 79 5.37 8.40 -0.26
C VAL A 79 4.43 7.58 -1.12
N VAL A 80 4.93 7.11 -2.26
CA VAL A 80 4.25 6.14 -3.12
C VAL A 80 5.11 4.89 -3.22
N MET A 81 4.54 3.76 -2.79
CA MET A 81 5.15 2.43 -2.84
C MET A 81 4.46 1.61 -3.92
N MET A 82 5.15 1.40 -5.04
CA MET A 82 4.65 0.57 -6.12
C MET A 82 4.95 -0.91 -5.86
N LEU A 83 3.93 -1.74 -5.93
CA LEU A 83 4.05 -3.19 -5.90
C LEU A 83 4.14 -3.72 -7.32
N ARG A 84 5.02 -4.70 -7.51
CA ARG A 84 5.12 -5.42 -8.77
C ARG A 84 3.86 -6.27 -8.98
N LEU A 85 3.29 -6.17 -10.18
CA LEU A 85 2.20 -7.05 -10.63
C LEU A 85 2.74 -8.48 -10.79
N GLN A 86 2.18 -9.44 -10.05
CA GLN A 86 2.60 -10.83 -10.10
C GLN A 86 1.90 -11.58 -11.24
N ARG A 87 2.26 -11.28 -12.50
CA ARG A 87 1.66 -11.89 -13.70
C ARG A 87 1.63 -13.42 -13.67
N GLU A 88 2.63 -14.03 -13.04
CA GLU A 88 2.74 -15.48 -12.84
C GLU A 88 1.62 -16.08 -11.96
N ARG A 89 0.91 -15.26 -11.20
CA ARG A 89 -0.23 -15.66 -10.35
C ARG A 89 -1.58 -15.31 -10.97
N MET A 90 -1.57 -14.76 -12.18
CA MET A 90 -2.75 -14.23 -12.87
C MET A 90 -3.32 -15.17 -13.93
N GLU A 91 -2.82 -16.41 -14.05
CA GLU A 91 -3.33 -17.41 -15.00
C GLU A 91 -4.83 -17.77 -14.78
N GLY A 92 -5.46 -17.30 -13.69
CA GLY A 92 -6.88 -17.49 -13.42
C GLY A 92 -7.74 -16.23 -13.25
N ALA A 93 -7.19 -15.01 -13.29
CA ALA A 93 -7.99 -13.81 -13.01
C ALA A 93 -7.52 -12.54 -13.77
N LEU A 94 -8.41 -12.15 -14.69
CA LEU A 94 -8.55 -10.90 -15.45
C LEU A 94 -7.77 -9.67 -14.95
N ILE A 95 -6.80 -9.26 -15.76
CA ILE A 95 -6.43 -7.86 -15.92
C ILE A 95 -7.52 -7.24 -16.83
N PRO A 96 -8.16 -6.11 -16.48
CA PRO A 96 -8.99 -5.36 -17.43
C PRO A 96 -8.18 -4.87 -18.64
#